data_AF-A0A075SEQ9-F1
#
_entry.id   AF-A0A075SEQ9-F1
#
_cell.length_a   1.000
_cell.length_b   1.000
_cell.length_c   1.000
_cell.angle_alpha   90.00
_cell.angle_beta   90.00
_cell.angle_gamma   90.00
#
_symmetry.space_group_name_H-M   'P 1'
#
loop_
_entity.id
_entity.type
_entity.pdbx_description
1 polymer ?
#
loop_
_entity_poly.entity_id
_entity_poly.type
_entity_poly.pdbx_seq_one_letter_code
_entity_poly.pdbx_strand_id
1 'polypeptide(L)' 'MNQEQINQALSSAINELTSKLAEELTTKNLLAVQLTAAEQDKQVLSQQNNQLQERVSELEALLDEQTKPEIIEQEGE' A
#
# COMPACT_ATOMS: atom_id res chain seq x y z
N MET A 1 -20.49 -20.06 -47.45
CA MET A 1 -19.66 -20.78 -46.47
C MET A 1 -20.29 -22.12 -46.20
N ASN A 2 -19.49 -23.19 -46.11
CA ASN A 2 -19.99 -24.51 -45.76
C ASN A 2 -19.94 -24.74 -44.23
N GLN A 3 -20.60 -25.80 -43.75
CA GLN A 3 -20.66 -26.15 -42.33
C GLN A 3 -19.26 -26.36 -41.72
N GLU A 4 -18.34 -26.90 -42.49
CA GLU A 4 -16.98 -27.21 -42.05
C GLU A 4 -16.16 -25.93 -41.79
N GLN A 5 -16.27 -24.93 -42.67
CA GLN A 5 -15.69 -23.60 -42.48
C GLN A 5 -16.24 -22.89 -41.24
N ILE A 6 -17.54 -23.02 -40.98
CA ILE A 6 -18.17 -22.46 -39.78
C ILE A 6 -17.61 -23.13 -38.53
N ASN A 7 -17.52 -24.47 -38.51
CA ASN A 7 -16.99 -25.22 -37.37
C ASN A 7 -15.51 -24.90 -37.10
N GLN A 8 -14.70 -24.72 -38.14
CA GLN A 8 -13.30 -24.29 -38.01
C GLN A 8 -13.21 -22.89 -37.42
N ALA A 9 -13.97 -21.93 -37.95
CA ALA A 9 -13.97 -20.56 -37.44
C ALA A 9 -14.39 -20.48 -35.96
N LEU A 10 -15.42 -21.25 -35.57
CA LEU A 10 -15.85 -21.35 -34.17
C LEU A 10 -14.77 -21.97 -33.28
N SER A 11 -14.10 -23.02 -33.75
CA SER A 11 -13.01 -23.66 -32.99
C SER A 11 -11.82 -22.71 -32.79
N SER A 12 -11.44 -21.96 -33.83
CA SER A 12 -10.42 -20.92 -33.73
C SER A 12 -10.81 -19.83 -32.74
N ALA A 13 -12.06 -19.35 -32.78
CA ALA A 13 -12.56 -18.35 -31.86
C ALA A 13 -12.56 -18.85 -30.40
N ILE A 14 -12.95 -20.10 -30.16
CA ILE A 14 -12.91 -20.72 -28.83
C ILE A 14 -11.47 -20.78 -28.31
N ASN A 15 -10.51 -21.19 -29.14
CA ASN A 15 -9.10 -21.25 -28.74
C ASN A 15 -8.55 -19.85 -28.42
N GLU A 16 -8.87 -18.85 -29.23
CA GLU A 16 -8.44 -17.46 -29.00
C GLU A 16 -9.04 -16.90 -27.70
N LEU A 17 -10.34 -17.09 -27.47
CA LEU A 17 -11.00 -16.65 -26.23
C LEU A 17 -10.44 -17.37 -25.00
N THR A 18 -10.11 -18.65 -25.13
CA THR A 18 -9.49 -19.43 -24.05
C THR A 18 -8.10 -18.91 -23.72
N SER A 19 -7.29 -18.57 -24.73
CA SER A 19 -5.96 -17.96 -24.53
C SER A 19 -6.08 -16.61 -23.82
N LYS A 20 -6.97 -15.73 -24.31
CA LYS A 20 -7.22 -14.42 -23.71
C LYS A 20 -7.70 -14.53 -22.26
N LEU A 21 -8.57 -15.51 -21.97
CA LEU A 21 -9.02 -15.76 -20.60
C LEU A 21 -7.87 -16.20 -19.69
N ALA A 22 -6.97 -17.07 -20.17
CA ALA A 22 -5.81 -17.50 -19.41
C ALA A 22 -4.83 -16.34 -19.13
N GLU A 23 -4.60 -15.47 -20.11
CA GLU A 23 -3.80 -14.25 -19.96
C GLU A 23 -4.43 -13.28 -18.94
N GLU A 24 -5.74 -13.06 -19.01
CA GLU A 24 -6.46 -12.19 -18.09
C GLU A 24 -6.43 -12.73 -16.66
N LEU A 25 -6.65 -14.03 -16.47
CA LEU A 25 -6.56 -14.67 -15.14
C LEU A 25 -5.15 -14.57 -14.57
N THR A 26 -4.12 -14.76 -15.40
CA THR A 26 -2.73 -14.62 -14.98
C THR A 26 -2.43 -13.18 -14.54
N THR A 27 -2.85 -12.21 -15.34
CA THR A 27 -2.69 -10.78 -15.06
C THR A 27 -3.41 -10.38 -13.78
N LYS A 28 -4.66 -10.81 -13.61
CA LYS A 28 -5.45 -10.56 -12.40
C LYS A 28 -4.78 -11.14 -11.15
N ASN A 29 -4.28 -12.37 -11.21
CA ASN A 29 -3.60 -12.98 -10.08
C ASN A 29 -2.31 -12.24 -9.72
N LEU A 30 -1.53 -11.81 -10.72
CA LEU A 30 -0.34 -11.00 -10.50
C LEU A 30 -0.69 -9.67 -9.83
N LEU A 31 -1.72 -8.98 -10.32
CA LEU A 31 -2.20 -7.72 -9.72
C LEU A 31 -2.69 -7.92 -8.28
N ALA A 32 -3.39 -9.01 -7.99
CA ALA A 32 -3.83 -9.32 -6.63
C ALA A 32 -2.63 -9.50 -5.67
N VAL A 33 -1.61 -10.22 -6.09
CA VAL A 33 -0.37 -10.39 -5.31
C VAL A 33 0.34 -9.05 -5.11
N GLN A 34 0.46 -8.24 -6.16
CA GLN A 34 1.08 -6.91 -6.08
C GLN A 34 0.30 -5.96 -5.15
N LEU A 35 -1.03 -6.00 -5.18
CA LEU A 35 -1.87 -5.22 -4.30
C LEU A 35 -1.65 -5.61 -2.84
N THR A 36 -1.67 -6.91 -2.53
CA THR A 36 -1.40 -7.40 -1.17
C THR A 36 -0.02 -6.98 -0.67
N ALA A 37 1.02 -7.07 -1.51
CA ALA A 37 2.36 -6.61 -1.14
C ALA A 37 2.40 -5.10 -0.85
N ALA A 38 1.78 -4.29 -1.71
CA ALA A 38 1.71 -2.84 -1.51
C ALA A 38 0.94 -2.44 -0.23
N GLU A 39 -0.13 -3.17 0.10
CA GLU A 39 -0.89 -2.96 1.34
C GLU A 39 -0.05 -3.30 2.59
N GLN A 40 0.74 -4.36 2.54
CA GLN A 40 1.68 -4.72 3.61
C GLN A 40 2.76 -3.66 3.80
N ASP A 41 3.39 -3.19 2.71
CA ASP A 41 4.39 -2.12 2.76
C ASP A 41 3.81 -0.84 3.34
N LYS A 42 2.60 -0.46 2.92
CA LYS A 42 1.88 0.69 3.47
C LYS A 42 1.64 0.54 4.98
N GLN A 43 1.28 -0.65 5.44
CA GLN A 43 1.05 -0.91 6.87
C GLN A 43 2.35 -0.74 7.67
N VAL A 44 3.47 -1.29 7.19
CA VAL A 44 4.78 -1.14 7.84
C VAL A 44 5.18 0.32 7.91
N LEU A 45 5.08 1.05 6.80
CA LEU A 45 5.43 2.47 6.75
C LEU A 45 4.54 3.31 7.68
N SER A 46 3.25 3.00 7.76
CA SER A 46 2.34 3.69 8.68
C SER A 46 2.71 3.44 10.13
N GLN A 47 3.09 2.21 10.50
CA GLN A 47 3.53 1.89 11.86
C GLN A 47 4.82 2.63 12.22
N GLN A 48 5.80 2.63 11.30
CA GLN A 48 7.06 3.36 11.48
C GLN A 48 6.82 4.85 11.64
N ASN A 49 5.93 5.44 10.82
CA ASN A 49 5.60 6.86 10.92
C ASN A 49 4.99 7.21 12.28
N ASN A 50 4.05 6.40 12.77
CA ASN A 50 3.44 6.61 14.10
C ASN A 50 4.50 6.52 15.22
N GLN A 51 5.38 5.52 15.17
CA GLN A 51 6.47 5.38 16.14
C GLN A 51 7.42 6.59 16.12
N LEU A 52 7.74 7.11 14.93
CA LEU A 52 8.57 8.30 14.80
C LEU A 52 7.86 9.54 15.34
N GLN A 53 6.56 9.69 15.08
CA GLN A 53 5.76 10.79 15.64
C GLN A 53 5.75 10.76 17.18
N GLU A 54 5.53 9.59 17.78
CA GLU A 54 5.59 9.42 19.23
C GLU A 54 6.96 9.82 19.80
N ARG A 55 8.04 9.40 19.14
CA ARG A 55 9.41 9.76 19.54
C ARG A 55 9.70 11.25 19.39
N VAL A 56 9.22 11.88 18.33
CA VAL A 56 9.33 13.32 18.14
C VAL A 56 8.61 14.05 19.28
N SER A 57 7.35 13.68 19.58
CA SER A 57 6.60 14.31 20.66
C SER A 57 7.23 14.11 22.04
N GLU A 58 7.80 12.94 22.32
CA GLU A 58 8.57 12.69 23.55
C GLU A 58 9.79 13.61 23.65
N LEU A 59 10.56 13.73 22.57
CA LEU A 59 11.74 14.58 22.52
C LEU A 59 11.39 16.07 22.63
N GLU A 60 10.31 16.51 21.98
CA GLU A 60 9.79 17.88 22.11
C GLU A 60 9.40 18.19 23.55
N ALA A 61 8.69 17.28 24.23
CA ALA A 61 8.32 17.46 25.63
C ALA A 61 9.54 17.54 26.56
N LEU A 62 10.56 16.70 26.35
CA LEU A 62 11.81 16.75 27.11
C LEU A 62 12.59 18.04 26.87
N LEU A 63 12.59 18.54 25.62
CA LEU A 63 13.23 19.80 25.27
C LEU A 63 12.49 20.98 25.93
N ASP A 64 11.17 20.99 25.89
CA ASP A 64 10.34 22.00 26.57
C ASP A 64 10.61 21.99 28.08
N GLU A 65 10.71 20.81 28.70
CA GLU A 65 11.05 20.68 30.11
C GLU A 65 12.44 21.25 30.43
N GLN A 66 13.45 20.94 29.63
CA GLN A 66 14.82 21.42 29.84
C GLN A 66 15.01 22.90 29.54
N THR A 67 14.17 23.49 28.69
CA THR A 67 14.27 24.90 28.28
C THR A 67 13.33 25.82 29.05
N LYS A 68 12.56 25.28 30.02
CA LYS A 68 11.76 26.11 30.92
C LYS A 68 12.66 27.10 31.66
N PRO A 69 12.36 28.41 31.58
CA PRO A 69 13.11 29.40 32.33
C PRO A 69 12.94 29.16 33.84
N GLU A 70 14.05 29.22 34.58
CA GLU A 70 14.03 29.24 36.04
C GLU A 70 13.26 30.49 36.50
N ILE A 71 12.04 30.30 37.01
CA ILE A 71 11.27 31.39 37.61
C ILE A 71 11.93 31.69 38.96
N ILE A 72 12.86 32.64 38.97
CA ILE A 72 13.33 33.25 40.21
C ILE A 72 12.18 34.13 40.70
N GLU A 73 11.34 33.59 41.59
CA GLU A 73 10.44 34.40 42.39
C GLU A 73 11.31 35.34 43.24
N GLN A 74 11.47 36.57 42.76
CA GLN A 74 11.95 37.66 43.62
C GLN A 74 10.86 37.88 44.67
N GLU A 75 11.05 37.30 45.85
CA GLU A 75 10.33 37.70 47.06
C GLU A 75 10.46 39.22 47.18
N GLY A 76 9.31 39.90 47.17
CA GLY A 76 9.25 41.35 47.21
C GLY A 76 9.80 41.91 48.52
N GLU A 77 10.65 42.94 48.39
CA GLU A 77 10.90 43.98 49.40
C GLU A 77 10.38 45.33 48.90
#